data_AF-A0A174EU60-F1
#
_entry.id   AF-A0A174EU60-F1
#
_cell.length_a   1.000
_cell.length_b   1.000
_cell.length_c   1.000
_cell.angle_alpha   90.00
_cell.angle_beta   90.00
_cell.angle_gamma   90.00
#
_symmetry.space_group_name_H-M   'P 1'
#
loop_
_entity.id
_entity.type
_entity.pdbx_description
1 polymer ?
#
loop_
_entity_poly.entity_id
_entity_poly.type
_entity_poly.pdbx_seq_one_letter_code
_entity_poly.pdbx_strand_id
1 'polypeptide(L)'
;MNSKKIKLLIIGAIAIFITVGVSCGIKNYKKINEERKSTSQMIDENSNSFNEKDEEEYNEYQLDDALEGFDKNNQVNSEDIVVEPGFKTSIGTGSSDEEIRYNNKLLSESKFSLKERIKAKNVAENFVQAITSFDIEKPKETVDLAVKYVADPLKEEVESLYMYLGKNETIKKCIIDEVESYEVENEYDNDYIIFNVRVGWSTVDQYEQISNDGHDSYEVKLLKINDDYKVVEYSVD
;
A
#
# COMPACT_ATOMS: atom_id res chain seq x y z
N MET A 1 40.52 12.57 -17.26
CA MET A 1 39.97 13.55 -16.27
C MET A 1 38.45 13.58 -16.47
N ASN A 2 37.67 13.87 -15.43
CA ASN A 2 36.25 13.51 -15.40
C ASN A 2 35.34 14.41 -16.25
N SER A 3 34.40 13.78 -16.97
CA SER A 3 33.04 14.32 -17.14
C SER A 3 32.07 13.33 -16.47
N LYS A 4 31.22 13.82 -15.56
CA LYS A 4 30.31 12.95 -14.79
C LYS A 4 29.04 12.62 -15.59
N LYS A 5 28.45 11.47 -15.27
CA LYS A 5 27.16 10.96 -15.77
C LYS A 5 26.09 12.05 -15.73
N ILE A 6 25.34 12.22 -16.82
CA ILE A 6 23.98 12.77 -16.73
C ILE A 6 23.10 11.61 -16.28
N LYS A 7 22.76 11.55 -14.98
CA LYS A 7 21.58 10.82 -14.52
C LYS A 7 20.39 11.74 -14.77
N LEU A 8 19.37 11.26 -15.49
CA LEU A 8 18.09 11.95 -15.56
C LEU A 8 17.41 11.78 -14.19
N LEU A 9 17.03 12.89 -13.56
CA LEU A 9 16.42 12.89 -12.23
C LEU A 9 14.91 12.92 -12.41
N ILE A 10 14.24 11.80 -12.13
CA ILE A 10 12.78 11.71 -12.11
C ILE A 10 12.29 12.36 -10.82
N ILE A 11 11.98 13.66 -10.90
CA ILE A 11 11.53 14.45 -9.75
C ILE A 11 10.01 14.62 -9.84
N GLY A 12 9.29 14.06 -8.86
CA GLY A 12 7.99 14.56 -8.43
C GLY A 12 6.75 13.93 -9.07
N ALA A 13 6.44 12.67 -8.73
CA ALA A 13 5.07 12.16 -8.83
C ALA A 13 4.12 12.88 -7.84
N ILE A 14 4.57 13.06 -6.59
CA ILE A 14 3.84 13.73 -5.49
C ILE A 14 3.49 15.21 -5.79
N ALA A 15 4.11 15.83 -6.81
CA ALA A 15 3.84 17.21 -7.17
C ALA A 15 2.49 17.45 -7.90
N ILE A 16 1.83 16.39 -8.39
CA ILE A 16 0.73 16.52 -9.36
C ILE A 16 -0.63 16.86 -8.70
N PHE A 17 -0.90 16.38 -7.47
CA PHE A 17 -2.20 16.60 -6.82
C PHE A 17 -2.46 18.04 -6.34
N ILE A 18 -1.44 18.90 -6.26
CA ILE A 18 -1.60 20.28 -5.74
C ILE A 18 -2.27 21.23 -6.75
N THR A 19 -2.39 20.86 -8.04
CA THR A 19 -2.91 21.77 -9.09
C THR A 19 -4.38 21.61 -9.46
N VAL A 20 -5.13 20.65 -8.89
CA VAL A 20 -6.57 20.43 -9.20
C VAL A 20 -7.48 20.82 -8.01
N GLY A 21 -7.22 21.99 -7.40
CA GLY A 21 -8.01 22.46 -6.24
C GLY A 21 -8.36 23.96 -6.20
N VAL A 22 -7.73 24.82 -7.01
CA VAL A 22 -7.81 26.29 -6.82
C VAL A 22 -8.26 27.04 -8.08
N SER A 23 -9.44 26.71 -8.62
CA SER A 23 -10.05 27.48 -9.74
C SER A 23 -11.58 27.32 -9.93
N CYS A 24 -12.41 27.47 -8.89
CA CYS A 24 -13.84 27.77 -9.14
C CYS A 24 -14.59 28.56 -8.02
N GLY A 25 -14.46 29.89 -8.08
CA GLY A 25 -15.54 30.88 -7.86
C GLY A 25 -16.51 30.76 -6.67
N ILE A 26 -16.33 31.63 -5.67
CA ILE A 26 -17.34 32.00 -4.66
C ILE A 26 -18.66 32.44 -5.35
N LYS A 27 -19.75 31.69 -5.18
CA LYS A 27 -21.12 32.10 -5.59
C LYS A 27 -22.23 31.61 -4.64
N ASN A 28 -22.59 32.48 -3.70
CA ASN A 28 -23.95 32.66 -3.13
C ASN A 28 -24.88 31.44 -3.02
N TYR A 29 -24.84 30.72 -1.91
CA TYR A 29 -25.92 29.81 -1.53
C TYR A 29 -27.21 30.56 -1.18
N LYS A 30 -28.30 30.29 -1.90
CA LYS A 30 -29.67 30.71 -1.54
C LYS A 30 -30.53 29.52 -1.09
N LYS A 31 -30.40 29.21 0.21
CA LYS A 31 -31.53 29.06 1.16
C LYS A 31 -32.63 28.00 0.85
N ILE A 32 -32.60 26.91 1.64
CA ILE A 32 -33.76 26.15 2.20
C ILE A 32 -34.57 25.30 1.19
N ASN A 33 -34.93 24.02 1.42
CA ASN A 33 -34.63 23.03 2.50
C ASN A 33 -34.80 21.59 1.86
N GLU A 34 -35.30 20.47 2.42
CA GLU A 34 -36.04 20.13 3.67
C GLU A 34 -35.99 18.63 4.02
N GLU A 35 -36.06 18.30 5.33
CA GLU A 35 -36.09 16.94 5.91
C GLU A 35 -34.85 16.04 5.62
N ARG A 36 -34.46 15.04 6.45
CA ARG A 36 -35.21 14.30 7.49
C ARG A 36 -34.29 13.72 8.60
N LYS A 37 -34.79 13.70 9.84
CA LYS A 37 -34.43 12.86 11.01
C LYS A 37 -32.96 12.56 11.38
N SER A 38 -32.61 12.98 12.60
CA SER A 38 -31.61 12.30 13.44
C SER A 38 -32.02 10.85 13.77
N THR A 39 -31.03 9.95 13.76
CA THR A 39 -30.96 8.78 14.64
C THR A 39 -29.49 8.59 15.01
N SER A 40 -29.17 8.44 16.31
CA SER A 40 -27.84 7.99 16.75
C SER A 40 -27.87 6.47 16.92
N GLN A 41 -26.93 5.76 16.30
CA GLN A 41 -26.73 4.32 16.47
C GLN A 41 -25.24 4.01 16.61
N MET A 42 -24.93 2.90 17.28
CA MET A 42 -23.56 2.44 17.53
C MET A 42 -22.87 2.08 16.20
N ILE A 43 -21.54 2.20 16.17
CA ILE A 43 -20.72 1.53 15.17
C ILE A 43 -20.50 0.11 15.69
N ASP A 44 -21.15 -0.87 15.08
CA ASP A 44 -20.76 -2.28 15.19
C ASP A 44 -19.58 -2.54 14.23
N GLU A 45 -18.67 -3.43 14.62
CA GLU A 45 -17.46 -3.73 13.86
C GLU A 45 -17.76 -4.61 12.62
N ASN A 46 -16.96 -4.42 11.56
CA ASN A 46 -16.91 -5.24 10.34
C ASN A 46 -18.19 -5.32 9.46
N SER A 47 -18.23 -4.47 8.43
CA SER A 47 -18.93 -4.81 7.18
C SER A 47 -18.24 -4.19 5.95
N ASN A 48 -17.70 -5.05 5.08
CA ASN A 48 -17.23 -4.64 3.75
C ASN A 48 -18.43 -4.34 2.84
N SER A 49 -18.42 -3.20 2.16
CA SER A 49 -19.16 -3.01 0.91
C SER A 49 -18.57 -1.87 0.07
N PHE A 50 -17.67 -2.19 -0.85
CA PHE A 50 -17.48 -1.36 -2.05
C PHE A 50 -18.35 -1.94 -3.18
N ASN A 51 -18.89 -1.09 -4.07
CA ASN A 51 -19.72 -1.56 -5.18
C ASN A 51 -18.85 -1.81 -6.42
N GLU A 52 -19.14 -2.88 -7.15
CA GLU A 52 -18.50 -3.24 -8.42
C GLU A 52 -18.68 -2.14 -9.48
N LYS A 53 -17.54 -1.64 -9.97
CA LYS A 53 -17.21 -1.09 -11.32
C LYS A 53 -15.79 -0.51 -11.21
N ASP A 54 -14.77 -1.06 -11.85
CA ASP A 54 -14.73 -1.57 -13.22
C ASP A 54 -13.92 -2.88 -13.31
N GLU A 55 -14.54 -3.94 -13.83
CA GLU A 55 -13.88 -5.23 -14.08
C GLU A 55 -13.20 -5.21 -15.46
N GLU A 56 -11.88 -5.03 -15.50
CA GLU A 56 -11.09 -5.56 -16.60
C GLU A 56 -10.80 -7.06 -16.37
N GLU A 57 -10.62 -7.80 -17.46
CA GLU A 57 -10.82 -9.25 -17.59
C GLU A 57 -9.95 -10.13 -16.67
N TYR A 58 -10.40 -10.33 -15.42
CA TYR A 58 -9.84 -11.33 -14.50
C TYR A 58 -10.05 -12.74 -15.08
N ASN A 59 -8.94 -13.43 -15.39
CA ASN A 59 -9.00 -14.81 -15.83
C ASN A 59 -9.50 -15.72 -14.69
N GLU A 60 -10.70 -16.26 -14.86
CA GLU A 60 -11.36 -17.20 -13.94
C GLU A 60 -10.59 -18.55 -13.93
N TYR A 61 -9.63 -18.70 -13.02
CA TYR A 61 -8.84 -19.91 -12.87
C TYR A 61 -9.71 -21.12 -12.47
N GLN A 62 -9.67 -22.18 -13.28
CA GLN A 62 -10.43 -23.41 -13.01
C GLN A 62 -9.78 -24.23 -11.89
N LEU A 63 -10.63 -24.70 -10.96
CA LEU A 63 -10.26 -25.21 -9.64
C LEU A 63 -9.86 -26.71 -9.61
N ASP A 64 -9.72 -27.35 -10.78
CA ASP A 64 -9.92 -28.82 -10.89
C ASP A 64 -8.65 -29.69 -10.91
N ASP A 65 -7.43 -29.15 -11.12
CA ASP A 65 -6.20 -29.95 -11.35
C ASP A 65 -4.95 -29.45 -10.56
N ALA A 66 -4.94 -29.59 -9.23
CA ALA A 66 -3.74 -29.32 -8.39
C ALA A 66 -3.65 -30.13 -7.07
N LEU A 67 -4.21 -31.35 -6.99
CA LEU A 67 -4.23 -32.16 -5.77
C LEU A 67 -2.91 -32.90 -5.45
N GLU A 68 -1.82 -32.16 -5.19
CA GLU A 68 -0.59 -32.76 -4.63
C GLU A 68 0.17 -31.82 -3.66
N GLY A 69 0.50 -32.30 -2.45
CA GLY A 69 1.54 -31.74 -1.58
C GLY A 69 1.20 -30.53 -0.68
N PHE A 70 0.45 -30.73 0.41
CA PHE A 70 0.46 -29.78 1.55
C PHE A 70 1.78 -29.88 2.32
N ASP A 71 2.71 -28.94 2.14
CA ASP A 71 3.95 -28.91 2.91
C ASP A 71 3.75 -28.19 4.24
N LYS A 72 3.95 -28.93 5.34
CA LYS A 72 3.87 -28.38 6.70
C LYS A 72 4.93 -27.31 6.98
N ASN A 73 5.99 -27.23 6.18
CA ASN A 73 6.99 -26.16 6.28
C ASN A 73 6.52 -24.83 5.64
N ASN A 74 5.50 -24.85 4.77
CA ASN A 74 4.89 -23.64 4.20
C ASN A 74 3.96 -22.91 5.20
N GLN A 75 3.78 -23.42 6.42
CA GLN A 75 2.93 -22.77 7.43
C GLN A 75 3.39 -21.33 7.70
N VAL A 76 2.52 -20.40 7.35
CA VAL A 76 2.59 -18.98 7.66
C VAL A 76 2.08 -18.83 9.09
N ASN A 77 3.00 -18.68 10.05
CA ASN A 77 2.60 -18.36 11.42
C ASN A 77 2.26 -16.87 11.50
N SER A 78 1.34 -16.49 12.39
CA SER A 78 1.10 -15.07 12.68
C SER A 78 2.35 -14.33 13.19
N GLU A 79 3.31 -15.06 13.77
CA GLU A 79 4.63 -14.56 14.16
C GLU A 79 5.54 -14.16 12.98
N ASP A 80 5.26 -14.66 11.76
CA ASP A 80 5.98 -14.26 10.54
C ASP A 80 5.41 -12.98 9.90
N ILE A 81 4.29 -12.44 10.42
CA ILE A 81 3.57 -11.28 9.90
C ILE A 81 3.74 -10.11 10.88
N VAL A 82 4.41 -9.03 10.45
CA VAL A 82 4.56 -7.80 11.24
C VAL A 82 3.61 -6.75 10.69
N VAL A 83 2.84 -6.09 11.56
CA VAL A 83 2.00 -4.95 11.21
C VAL A 83 2.32 -3.81 12.18
N GLU A 84 2.67 -2.65 11.65
CA GLU A 84 3.07 -1.50 12.46
C GLU A 84 1.86 -0.82 13.13
N PRO A 85 2.05 -0.07 14.24
CA PRO A 85 0.95 0.58 14.95
C PRO A 85 0.17 1.56 14.06
N GLY A 86 -1.09 1.23 13.77
CA GLY A 86 -1.98 2.02 12.91
C GLY A 86 -2.10 1.53 11.47
N PHE A 87 -1.24 0.58 11.04
CA PHE A 87 -1.34 -0.05 9.73
C PHE A 87 -2.39 -1.17 9.71
N LYS A 88 -2.75 -1.56 8.49
CA LYS A 88 -3.63 -2.66 8.11
C LYS A 88 -2.78 -3.78 7.50
N THR A 89 -3.41 -4.93 7.24
CA THR A 89 -2.85 -5.95 6.35
C THR A 89 -3.95 -6.65 5.57
N SER A 90 -3.65 -7.07 4.34
CA SER A 90 -4.53 -7.91 3.52
C SER A 90 -4.17 -9.41 3.67
N ILE A 91 -3.25 -9.76 4.58
CA ILE A 91 -2.70 -11.12 4.68
C ILE A 91 -3.68 -12.05 5.38
N GLY A 92 -4.36 -12.89 4.59
CA GLY A 92 -5.27 -13.92 5.07
C GLY A 92 -4.55 -15.18 5.57
N THR A 93 -5.14 -15.87 6.53
CA THR A 93 -4.74 -17.22 6.93
C THR A 93 -5.45 -18.28 6.07
N GLY A 94 -5.03 -19.53 6.15
CA GLY A 94 -5.70 -20.66 5.49
C GLY A 94 -5.28 -22.01 6.07
N SER A 95 -6.07 -23.04 5.80
CA SER A 95 -5.89 -24.43 6.24
C SER A 95 -5.17 -25.30 5.21
N SER A 96 -5.06 -24.84 3.96
CA SER A 96 -4.30 -25.45 2.87
C SER A 96 -3.41 -24.43 2.15
N ASP A 97 -2.36 -24.88 1.48
CA ASP A 97 -1.51 -24.06 0.60
C ASP A 97 -2.31 -23.30 -0.47
N GLU A 98 -3.41 -23.88 -0.94
CA GLU A 98 -4.33 -23.29 -1.92
C GLU A 98 -5.21 -22.19 -1.30
N GLU A 99 -5.80 -22.44 -0.12
CA GLU A 99 -6.55 -21.43 0.62
C GLU A 99 -5.65 -20.24 1.00
N ILE A 100 -4.38 -20.51 1.35
CA ILE A 100 -3.37 -19.48 1.58
C ILE A 100 -3.08 -18.68 0.30
N ARG A 101 -2.91 -19.31 -0.88
CA ARG A 101 -2.74 -18.58 -2.15
C ARG A 101 -3.93 -17.68 -2.45
N TYR A 102 -5.14 -18.23 -2.40
CA TYR A 102 -6.38 -17.52 -2.72
C TYR A 102 -6.64 -16.34 -1.77
N ASN A 103 -6.61 -16.58 -0.45
CA ASN A 103 -6.85 -15.54 0.56
C ASN A 103 -5.79 -14.41 0.57
N ASN A 104 -4.67 -14.58 -0.15
CA ASN A 104 -3.59 -13.59 -0.25
C ASN A 104 -3.40 -13.01 -1.66
N LYS A 105 -4.23 -13.41 -2.63
CA LYS A 105 -4.10 -13.04 -4.06
C LYS A 105 -2.70 -13.32 -4.63
N LEU A 106 -2.18 -14.52 -4.34
CA LEU A 106 -0.93 -15.02 -4.89
C LEU A 106 -1.17 -15.79 -6.19
N LEU A 107 -0.23 -15.72 -7.14
CA LEU A 107 -0.23 -16.54 -8.36
C LEU A 107 -0.31 -18.05 -8.03
N SER A 108 -0.86 -18.87 -8.94
CA SER A 108 -0.84 -20.32 -8.80
C SER A 108 0.61 -20.85 -8.72
N GLU A 109 1.37 -20.60 -9.79
CA GLU A 109 2.76 -21.01 -9.94
C GLU A 109 3.74 -19.92 -9.48
N SER A 110 4.84 -20.33 -8.84
CA SER A 110 5.96 -19.45 -8.50
C SER A 110 7.18 -20.28 -8.09
N LYS A 111 8.40 -19.79 -8.36
CA LYS A 111 9.64 -20.44 -7.89
C LYS A 111 9.92 -20.21 -6.39
N PHE A 112 9.14 -19.35 -5.73
CA PHE A 112 9.30 -19.00 -4.32
C PHE A 112 8.32 -19.77 -3.44
N SER A 113 8.73 -20.12 -2.21
CA SER A 113 7.85 -20.78 -1.25
C SER A 113 6.70 -19.85 -0.81
N LEU A 114 5.55 -20.40 -0.40
CA LEU A 114 4.43 -19.58 0.10
C LEU A 114 4.84 -18.72 1.31
N LYS A 115 5.69 -19.28 2.18
CA LYS A 115 6.24 -18.57 3.35
C LYS A 115 7.07 -17.34 2.93
N GLU A 116 7.82 -17.43 1.84
CA GLU A 116 8.61 -16.31 1.30
C GLU A 116 7.72 -15.29 0.59
N ARG A 117 6.74 -15.74 -0.20
CA ARG A 117 5.78 -14.87 -0.90
C ARG A 117 4.96 -14.03 0.08
N ILE A 118 4.51 -14.61 1.20
CA ILE A 118 3.83 -13.85 2.27
C ILE A 118 4.77 -12.90 3.01
N LYS A 119 6.06 -13.24 3.22
CA LYS A 119 7.03 -12.28 3.78
C LYS A 119 7.29 -11.11 2.84
N ALA A 120 7.37 -11.34 1.53
CA ALA A 120 7.46 -10.28 0.55
C ALA A 120 6.18 -9.41 0.52
N LYS A 121 4.98 -10.03 0.53
CA LYS A 121 3.68 -9.34 0.67
C LYS A 121 3.65 -8.44 1.91
N ASN A 122 4.10 -8.95 3.05
CA ASN A 122 4.14 -8.20 4.31
C ASN A 122 5.11 -7.00 4.25
N VAL A 123 6.29 -7.15 3.63
CA VAL A 123 7.21 -6.02 3.41
C VAL A 123 6.62 -5.00 2.43
N ALA A 124 5.94 -5.43 1.37
CA ALA A 124 5.29 -4.55 0.40
C ALA A 124 4.14 -3.74 1.02
N GLU A 125 3.23 -4.40 1.74
CA GLU A 125 2.10 -3.75 2.42
C GLU A 125 2.56 -2.73 3.47
N ASN A 126 3.57 -3.05 4.28
CA ASN A 126 4.09 -2.08 5.26
C ASN A 126 4.86 -0.94 4.58
N PHE A 127 5.61 -1.20 3.50
CA PHE A 127 6.33 -0.15 2.77
C PHE A 127 5.38 0.89 2.17
N VAL A 128 4.34 0.45 1.44
CA VAL A 128 3.40 1.35 0.75
C VAL A 128 2.56 2.15 1.76
N GLN A 129 2.14 1.51 2.85
CA GLN A 129 1.51 2.22 3.98
C GLN A 129 2.45 3.24 4.63
N ALA A 130 3.76 2.97 4.71
CA ALA A 130 4.73 3.92 5.28
C ALA A 130 5.03 5.12 4.36
N ILE A 131 5.06 4.96 3.02
CA ILE A 131 5.24 6.10 2.10
C ILE A 131 3.97 6.95 1.93
N THR A 132 2.79 6.37 2.14
CA THR A 132 1.50 7.08 2.05
C THR A 132 1.14 7.78 3.37
N SER A 133 1.27 7.09 4.52
CA SER A 133 0.96 7.67 5.82
C SER A 133 2.02 8.66 6.32
N PHE A 134 1.60 9.65 7.10
CA PHE A 134 2.52 10.59 7.73
C PHE A 134 1.92 11.31 8.94
N ASP A 135 2.79 11.89 9.77
CA ASP A 135 2.41 12.78 10.87
C ASP A 135 3.41 13.95 10.97
N ILE A 136 2.95 15.19 10.77
CA ILE A 136 3.82 16.38 10.88
C ILE A 136 4.32 16.65 12.31
N GLU A 137 3.71 16.04 13.34
CA GLU A 137 4.20 16.09 14.73
C GLU A 137 5.35 15.09 14.97
N LYS A 138 5.51 14.09 14.08
CA LYS A 138 6.47 12.98 14.21
C LYS A 138 7.29 12.71 12.92
N PRO A 139 7.78 13.71 12.18
CA PRO A 139 8.32 13.53 10.83
C PRO A 139 9.52 12.58 10.76
N LYS A 140 10.35 12.51 11.81
CA LYS A 140 11.46 11.54 11.88
C LYS A 140 10.96 10.10 12.03
N GLU A 141 9.90 9.87 12.80
CA GLU A 141 9.34 8.52 12.98
C GLU A 141 8.75 8.01 11.65
N THR A 142 8.07 8.88 10.89
CA THR A 142 7.59 8.57 9.53
C THR A 142 8.75 8.17 8.59
N VAL A 143 9.83 8.97 8.54
CA VAL A 143 11.01 8.68 7.71
C VAL A 143 11.69 7.38 8.15
N ASP A 144 11.98 7.22 9.45
CA ASP A 144 12.62 6.03 10.02
C ASP A 144 11.80 4.76 9.72
N LEU A 145 10.46 4.86 9.65
CA LEU A 145 9.56 3.77 9.33
C LEU A 145 9.63 3.38 7.85
N ALA A 146 9.59 4.32 6.92
CA ALA A 146 9.63 4.01 5.49
C ALA A 146 10.99 3.42 5.06
N VAL A 147 12.12 3.96 5.55
CA VAL A 147 13.47 3.46 5.18
C VAL A 147 13.81 2.07 5.75
N LYS A 148 12.99 1.53 6.66
CA LYS A 148 13.13 0.19 7.25
C LYS A 148 12.95 -0.94 6.23
N TYR A 149 12.06 -0.74 5.26
CA TYR A 149 11.62 -1.77 4.30
C TYR A 149 12.45 -1.79 3.01
N VAL A 150 13.21 -0.73 2.73
CA VAL A 150 13.95 -0.60 1.47
C VAL A 150 15.42 -1.01 1.56
N ALA A 151 16.00 -1.40 0.43
CA ALA A 151 17.43 -1.65 0.29
C ALA A 151 18.25 -0.36 0.41
N ASP A 152 19.49 -0.45 0.89
CA ASP A 152 20.37 0.72 1.13
C ASP A 152 20.46 1.72 -0.05
N PRO A 153 20.52 1.31 -1.34
CA PRO A 153 20.59 2.24 -2.47
C PRO A 153 19.35 3.14 -2.65
N LEU A 154 18.21 2.77 -2.05
CA LEU A 154 16.92 3.44 -2.21
C LEU A 154 16.60 4.41 -1.06
N LYS A 155 17.39 4.40 0.02
CA LYS A 155 17.11 5.20 1.23
C LYS A 155 17.14 6.70 0.98
N GLU A 156 18.13 7.20 0.24
CA GLU A 156 18.22 8.63 -0.12
C GLU A 156 16.99 9.10 -0.92
N GLU A 157 16.33 8.20 -1.66
CA GLU A 157 15.14 8.51 -2.46
C GLU A 157 13.88 8.56 -1.59
N VAL A 158 13.70 7.57 -0.70
CA VAL A 158 12.59 7.54 0.28
C VAL A 158 12.69 8.71 1.27
N GLU A 159 13.88 9.02 1.78
CA GLU A 159 14.13 10.21 2.61
C GLU A 159 13.77 11.51 1.87
N SER A 160 13.99 11.56 0.54
CA SER A 160 13.70 12.73 -0.29
C SER A 160 12.20 13.03 -0.43
N LEU A 161 11.32 12.02 -0.33
CA LEU A 161 9.85 12.19 -0.36
C LEU A 161 9.38 13.17 0.72
N TYR A 162 9.97 13.06 1.92
CA TYR A 162 9.55 13.81 3.11
C TYR A 162 10.25 15.16 3.28
N MET A 163 11.06 15.63 2.31
CA MET A 163 11.72 16.95 2.37
C MET A 163 10.77 18.15 2.50
N TYR A 164 9.47 17.93 2.31
CA TYR A 164 8.40 18.94 2.44
C TYR A 164 7.39 18.59 3.55
N LEU A 165 7.57 17.48 4.26
CA LEU A 165 6.76 17.12 5.42
C LEU A 165 6.97 18.16 6.53
N GLY A 166 5.88 18.72 7.05
CA GLY A 166 5.93 19.88 7.97
C GLY A 166 6.08 21.26 7.30
N LYS A 167 6.07 21.35 5.96
CA LYS A 167 5.80 22.61 5.21
C LYS A 167 4.35 22.73 4.72
N ASN A 168 3.53 21.73 5.02
CA ASN A 168 2.10 21.73 4.70
C ASN A 168 1.34 22.50 5.80
N GLU A 169 0.64 23.57 5.42
CA GLU A 169 -0.12 24.43 6.33
C GLU A 169 -1.60 24.02 6.47
N THR A 170 -2.05 22.95 5.81
CA THR A 170 -3.46 22.50 5.87
C THR A 170 -3.62 21.08 6.40
N ILE A 171 -2.80 20.13 5.97
CA ILE A 171 -2.88 18.72 6.39
C ILE A 171 -1.87 18.43 7.51
N LYS A 172 -2.37 17.84 8.59
CA LYS A 172 -1.61 17.42 9.77
C LYS A 172 -1.11 15.98 9.65
N LYS A 173 -1.98 15.05 9.24
CA LYS A 173 -1.68 13.61 9.18
C LYS A 173 -2.35 12.95 7.98
N CYS A 174 -1.78 11.83 7.51
CA CYS A 174 -2.42 10.89 6.61
C CYS A 174 -2.53 9.53 7.32
N ILE A 175 -3.73 8.94 7.32
CA ILE A 175 -4.08 7.70 8.02
C ILE A 175 -4.50 6.66 6.98
N ILE A 176 -4.02 5.43 7.13
CA ILE A 176 -4.45 4.31 6.29
C ILE A 176 -5.79 3.76 6.82
N ASP A 177 -6.78 3.70 5.95
CA ASP A 177 -8.08 3.10 6.23
C ASP A 177 -8.11 1.61 5.85
N GLU A 178 -7.55 1.28 4.68
CA GLU A 178 -7.53 -0.04 4.06
C GLU A 178 -6.18 -0.33 3.35
N VAL A 179 -5.84 -1.61 3.19
CA VAL A 179 -4.76 -2.06 2.30
C VAL A 179 -5.20 -3.33 1.59
N GLU A 180 -4.83 -3.45 0.32
CA GLU A 180 -5.00 -4.63 -0.52
C GLU A 180 -3.71 -4.87 -1.31
N SER A 181 -3.34 -6.12 -1.54
CA SER A 181 -2.22 -6.42 -2.44
C SER A 181 -2.38 -7.75 -3.19
N TYR A 182 -1.80 -7.84 -4.37
CA TYR A 182 -1.77 -9.04 -5.22
C TYR A 182 -0.40 -9.24 -5.87
N GLU A 183 0.01 -10.49 -6.06
CA GLU A 183 1.30 -10.84 -6.66
C GLU A 183 1.23 -10.74 -8.19
N VAL A 184 2.25 -10.15 -8.80
CA VAL A 184 2.33 -9.87 -10.25
C VAL A 184 3.31 -10.83 -10.91
N GLU A 185 2.99 -11.28 -12.13
CA GLU A 185 3.84 -12.20 -12.87
C GLU A 185 5.18 -11.53 -13.27
N ASN A 186 6.29 -12.17 -12.88
CA ASN A 186 7.63 -11.74 -13.25
C ASN A 186 8.05 -12.50 -14.53
N GLU A 187 7.85 -11.89 -15.70
CA GLU A 187 8.19 -12.46 -17.02
C GLU A 187 9.68 -12.82 -17.21
N TYR A 188 10.54 -12.44 -16.26
CA TYR A 188 11.99 -12.53 -16.35
C TYR A 188 12.55 -13.55 -15.34
N ASP A 189 13.48 -14.40 -15.79
CA ASP A 189 14.23 -15.28 -14.88
C ASP A 189 15.24 -14.47 -14.04
N ASN A 190 14.74 -13.87 -12.97
CA ASN A 190 15.48 -13.16 -11.93
C ASN A 190 14.84 -13.44 -10.56
N ASP A 191 15.47 -13.03 -9.47
CA ASP A 191 15.02 -13.39 -8.11
C ASP A 191 14.15 -12.30 -7.43
N TYR A 192 13.45 -11.47 -8.21
CA TYR A 192 12.46 -10.54 -7.68
C TYR A 192 11.08 -11.21 -7.48
N ILE A 193 10.41 -10.82 -6.39
CA ILE A 193 8.96 -10.98 -6.22
C ILE A 193 8.33 -9.60 -6.41
N ILE A 194 7.20 -9.54 -7.12
CA ILE A 194 6.52 -8.28 -7.46
C ILE A 194 5.11 -8.31 -6.87
N PHE A 195 4.72 -7.24 -6.19
CA PHE A 195 3.37 -7.04 -5.68
C PHE A 195 2.84 -5.69 -6.13
N ASN A 196 1.61 -5.66 -6.65
CA ASN A 196 0.84 -4.42 -6.71
C ASN A 196 0.10 -4.27 -5.37
N VAL A 197 0.23 -3.10 -4.76
CA VAL A 197 -0.32 -2.77 -3.44
C VAL A 197 -1.15 -1.51 -3.57
N ARG A 198 -2.42 -1.59 -3.16
CA ARG A 198 -3.35 -0.46 -3.08
C ARG A 198 -3.58 -0.09 -1.61
N VAL A 199 -3.58 1.20 -1.31
CA VAL A 199 -3.90 1.75 0.01
C VAL A 199 -4.98 2.82 -0.12
N GLY A 200 -6.03 2.73 0.69
CA GLY A 200 -7.04 3.77 0.85
C GLY A 200 -6.75 4.61 2.08
N TRP A 201 -6.91 5.92 1.98
CA TRP A 201 -6.48 6.86 3.02
C TRP A 201 -7.38 8.08 3.21
N SER A 202 -7.32 8.57 4.46
CA SER A 202 -7.99 9.79 4.91
C SER A 202 -6.96 10.73 5.53
N THR A 203 -7.09 12.04 5.31
CA THR A 203 -6.26 13.04 6.00
C THR A 203 -6.95 13.62 7.23
N VAL A 204 -6.13 14.12 8.16
CA VAL A 204 -6.54 14.94 9.30
C VAL A 204 -6.00 16.35 9.09
N ASP A 205 -6.86 17.36 9.14
CA ASP A 205 -6.47 18.77 8.99
C ASP A 205 -5.96 19.40 10.30
N GLN A 206 -5.55 20.68 10.26
CA GLN A 206 -5.11 21.42 11.45
C GLN A 206 -6.23 21.70 12.49
N TYR A 207 -7.49 21.38 12.18
CA TYR A 207 -8.65 21.50 13.05
C TYR A 207 -9.17 20.13 13.52
N GLU A 208 -8.35 19.08 13.36
CA GLU A 208 -8.67 17.67 13.66
C GLU A 208 -9.93 17.16 12.93
N GLN A 209 -10.26 17.73 11.76
CA GLN A 209 -11.31 17.22 10.88
C GLN A 209 -10.73 16.14 9.96
N ILE A 210 -11.52 15.09 9.73
CA ILE A 210 -11.15 13.97 8.86
C ILE A 210 -11.80 14.15 7.49
N SER A 211 -11.01 14.01 6.43
CA SER A 211 -11.48 13.93 5.05
C SER A 211 -11.06 12.58 4.46
N ASN A 212 -11.99 11.87 3.79
CA ASN A 212 -11.66 10.68 3.01
C ASN A 212 -11.27 11.16 1.61
N ASP A 213 -10.02 10.92 1.22
CA ASP A 213 -9.37 11.72 0.18
C ASP A 213 -8.93 10.88 -1.04
N GLY A 214 -8.73 9.57 -0.89
CA GLY A 214 -8.54 8.69 -2.05
C GLY A 214 -7.92 7.33 -1.76
N HIS A 215 -7.36 6.75 -2.82
CA HIS A 215 -6.51 5.57 -2.78
C HIS A 215 -5.31 5.79 -3.71
N ASP A 216 -4.16 5.23 -3.37
CA ASP A 216 -3.00 5.10 -4.25
C ASP A 216 -2.71 3.62 -4.53
N SER A 217 -2.18 3.33 -5.72
CA SER A 217 -1.68 2.01 -6.13
C SER A 217 -0.19 2.09 -6.48
N TYR A 218 0.56 1.06 -6.11
CA TYR A 218 2.00 0.95 -6.39
C TYR A 218 2.40 -0.46 -6.79
N GLU A 219 3.17 -0.59 -7.88
CA GLU A 219 3.99 -1.78 -8.13
C GLU A 219 5.24 -1.72 -7.22
N VAL A 220 5.52 -2.81 -6.52
CA VAL A 220 6.63 -2.94 -5.58
C VAL A 220 7.46 -4.17 -5.93
N LYS A 221 8.72 -3.98 -6.31
CA LYS A 221 9.68 -5.07 -6.59
C LYS A 221 10.55 -5.33 -5.36
N LEU A 222 10.58 -6.58 -4.90
CA LEU A 222 11.29 -7.00 -3.69
C LEU A 222 12.38 -8.03 -4.00
N LEU A 223 13.52 -7.91 -3.30
CA LEU A 223 14.62 -8.87 -3.33
C LEU A 223 14.95 -9.34 -1.89
N LYS A 224 15.38 -10.58 -1.75
CA LYS A 224 15.89 -11.12 -0.48
C LYS A 224 17.35 -10.72 -0.30
N ILE A 225 17.65 -9.90 0.71
CA ILE A 225 18.97 -9.31 0.98
C ILE A 225 19.31 -9.57 2.46
N ASN A 226 20.36 -10.37 2.71
CA ASN A 226 20.74 -10.82 4.06
C ASN A 226 19.57 -11.53 4.79
N ASP A 227 18.97 -12.50 4.11
CA ASP A 227 17.79 -13.30 4.52
C ASP A 227 16.45 -12.55 4.70
N ASP A 228 16.47 -11.23 4.89
CA ASP A 228 15.27 -10.36 4.90
C ASP A 228 14.82 -9.97 3.48
N TYR A 229 13.51 -9.80 3.26
CA TYR A 229 13.01 -9.12 2.06
C TYR A 229 13.16 -7.61 2.18
N LYS A 230 13.57 -6.96 1.09
CA LYS A 230 13.67 -5.50 0.94
C LYS A 230 13.11 -5.05 -0.40
N VAL A 231 12.43 -3.91 -0.40
CA VAL A 231 12.03 -3.21 -1.63
C VAL A 231 13.29 -2.66 -2.30
N VAL A 232 13.44 -2.94 -3.60
CA VAL A 232 14.57 -2.48 -4.42
C VAL A 232 14.16 -1.48 -5.50
N GLU A 233 12.89 -1.48 -5.89
CA GLU A 233 12.28 -0.59 -6.88
C GLU A 233 10.77 -0.50 -6.59
N TYR A 234 10.16 0.66 -6.83
CA TYR A 234 8.72 0.86 -6.73
C TYR A 234 8.28 1.95 -7.71
N SER A 235 7.04 1.89 -8.16
CA SER A 235 6.40 2.90 -9.02
C SER A 235 4.92 3.01 -8.69
N VAL A 236 4.33 4.17 -8.98
CA VAL A 236 2.86 4.29 -9.01
C VAL A 236 2.33 3.46 -10.18
N ASP A 237 1.25 2.73 -9.94
CA ASP A 237 0.50 1.88 -10.86
C ASP A 237 -0.66 2.67 -11.49
#